data_AF-A0A929V131-F1
#
_entry.id   AF-A0A929V131-F1
#
_cell.length_a   1.000
_cell.length_b   1.000
_cell.length_c   1.000
_cell.angle_alpha   90.00
_cell.angle_beta   90.00
_cell.angle_gamma   90.00
#
_symmetry.space_group_name_H-M   'P 1'
#
loop_
_entity.id
_entity.type
_entity.pdbx_description
1 polymer ?
#
loop_
_entity_poly.entity_id
_entity_poly.type
_entity_poly.pdbx_seq_one_letter_code
_entity_poly.pdbx_strand_id
1 'polypeptide(L)'
;MNWKQGKRNWKNYQKTAYQDFQNAEEAEQTCFSTLLELKKQNQNFLQERLIEQLDYEQRSDQIEDEISRLTRRLKFIDSAIDYENRHNFGKTNALKSERETLEKKLEELKEEKINLDAGHQREMTKSRISPLCELSKKHLDLINATNVASEKFQELHNETGAIGNTFKAIATAYSELNKCLN
;
A
#
# COMPACT_ATOMS: atom_id res chain seq x y z
N MET A 1 -9.34 -25.96 52.33
CA MET A 1 -9.44 -24.71 51.52
C MET A 1 -10.81 -24.07 51.75
N ASN A 2 -10.85 -22.79 52.12
CA ASN A 2 -12.09 -22.10 52.50
C ASN A 2 -12.90 -21.72 51.24
N TRP A 3 -14.11 -22.27 51.09
CA TRP A 3 -14.98 -22.13 49.92
C TRP A 3 -15.25 -20.65 49.54
N LYS A 4 -15.28 -19.76 50.53
CA LYS A 4 -15.41 -18.30 50.35
C LYS A 4 -14.19 -17.69 49.66
N GLN A 5 -12.99 -18.19 49.92
CA GLN A 5 -11.73 -17.75 49.30
C GLN A 5 -11.70 -18.16 47.81
N GLY A 6 -12.10 -19.40 47.50
CA GLY A 6 -12.17 -19.90 46.12
C GLY A 6 -13.16 -19.12 45.26
N LYS A 7 -14.34 -18.79 45.81
CA LYS A 7 -15.35 -17.97 45.12
C LYS A 7 -14.89 -16.54 44.85
N ARG A 8 -14.09 -15.95 45.76
CA ARG A 8 -13.55 -14.59 45.62
C ARG A 8 -12.46 -14.55 44.54
N ASN A 9 -11.55 -15.53 44.55
CA ASN A 9 -10.51 -15.66 43.53
C ASN A 9 -11.12 -15.90 42.14
N TRP A 10 -12.12 -16.77 42.04
CA TRP A 10 -12.85 -17.03 40.79
C TRP A 10 -13.47 -15.77 40.17
N LYS A 11 -14.16 -14.95 40.98
CA LYS A 11 -14.72 -13.68 40.51
C LYS A 11 -13.65 -12.70 40.01
N ASN A 12 -12.50 -12.66 40.69
CA ASN A 12 -11.39 -11.81 40.27
C ASN A 12 -10.81 -12.28 38.93
N TYR A 13 -10.61 -13.59 38.75
CA TYR A 13 -10.16 -14.17 37.46
C TYR A 13 -11.12 -13.87 36.32
N GLN A 14 -12.43 -14.02 36.52
CA GLN A 14 -13.43 -13.68 35.50
C GLN A 14 -13.38 -12.20 35.12
N LYS A 15 -13.23 -11.31 36.10
CA LYS A 15 -13.13 -9.87 35.85
C LYS A 15 -11.88 -9.52 35.05
N THR A 16 -10.73 -10.10 35.40
CA THR A 16 -9.47 -9.91 34.65
C THR A 16 -9.59 -10.44 33.23
N ALA A 17 -10.09 -11.66 33.05
CA ALA A 17 -10.24 -12.27 31.73
C ALA A 17 -11.18 -11.46 30.82
N TYR A 18 -12.27 -10.90 31.37
CA TYR A 18 -13.16 -10.03 30.62
C TYR A 18 -12.50 -8.69 30.25
N GLN A 19 -11.71 -8.10 31.14
CA GLN A 19 -10.95 -6.89 30.83
C GLN A 19 -9.91 -7.14 29.74
N ASP A 20 -9.19 -8.26 29.80
CA ASP A 20 -8.19 -8.62 28.80
C ASP A 20 -8.84 -8.87 27.43
N PHE A 21 -10.04 -9.46 27.40
CA PHE A 21 -10.84 -9.61 26.18
C PHE A 21 -11.20 -8.25 25.57
N GLN A 22 -11.70 -7.30 26.38
CA GLN A 22 -12.01 -5.94 25.91
C GLN A 22 -10.76 -5.22 25.36
N ASN A 23 -9.63 -5.34 26.05
CA ASN A 23 -8.37 -4.77 25.59
C ASN A 23 -7.92 -5.39 24.24
N ALA A 24 -8.18 -6.69 24.03
CA ALA A 24 -7.87 -7.37 22.78
C ALA A 24 -8.78 -6.93 21.63
N GLU A 25 -10.07 -6.72 21.89
CA GLU A 25 -11.02 -6.14 20.93
C GLU A 25 -10.60 -4.72 20.51
N GLU A 26 -10.22 -3.87 21.47
CA GLU A 26 -9.71 -2.51 21.19
C GLU A 26 -8.41 -2.55 20.35
N ALA A 27 -7.50 -3.48 20.66
CA ALA A 27 -6.29 -3.68 19.87
C ALA A 27 -6.58 -4.17 18.44
N GLU A 28 -7.57 -5.04 18.25
CA GLU A 28 -8.01 -5.51 16.94
C GLU A 28 -8.63 -4.37 16.11
N GLN A 29 -9.50 -3.57 16.71
CA GLN A 29 -10.09 -2.38 16.07
C GLN A 29 -9.02 -1.36 15.66
N THR A 30 -8.00 -1.18 16.50
CA THR A 30 -6.84 -0.34 16.18
C THR A 30 -6.09 -0.91 14.97
N CYS A 31 -5.88 -2.22 14.92
CA CYS A 31 -5.23 -2.87 13.77
C CYS A 31 -6.01 -2.69 12.47
N PHE A 32 -7.33 -2.86 12.49
CA PHE A 32 -8.17 -2.60 11.32
C PHE A 32 -8.10 -1.15 10.86
N SER A 33 -8.13 -0.20 11.81
CA SER A 33 -8.03 1.23 11.50
C SER A 33 -6.68 1.55 10.85
N THR A 34 -5.58 1.01 11.37
CA THR A 34 -4.25 1.16 10.78
C THR A 34 -4.18 0.52 9.39
N LEU A 35 -4.67 -0.70 9.20
CA LEU A 35 -4.71 -1.36 7.89
C LEU A 35 -5.50 -0.56 6.85
N LEU A 36 -6.62 0.05 7.26
CA LEU A 36 -7.42 0.91 6.38
C LEU A 36 -6.63 2.14 5.93
N GLU A 37 -5.89 2.77 6.84
CA GLU A 37 -5.05 3.92 6.53
C GLU A 37 -3.88 3.54 5.61
N LEU A 38 -3.21 2.41 5.88
CA LEU A 38 -2.18 1.87 5.00
C LEU A 38 -2.71 1.59 3.59
N LYS A 39 -3.91 1.04 3.48
CA LYS A 39 -4.56 0.80 2.19
C LYS A 39 -4.80 2.11 1.42
N LYS A 40 -5.30 3.15 2.09
CA LYS A 40 -5.50 4.48 1.49
C LYS A 40 -4.18 5.09 1.03
N GLN A 41 -3.16 5.07 1.88
CA GLN A 41 -1.82 5.57 1.54
C GLN A 41 -1.24 4.82 0.33
N ASN A 42 -1.39 3.50 0.28
CA ASN A 42 -0.94 2.70 -0.86
C ASN A 42 -1.71 3.05 -2.15
N GLN A 43 -3.02 3.28 -2.05
CA GLN A 43 -3.82 3.70 -3.20
C GLN A 43 -3.38 5.07 -3.73
N ASN A 44 -3.22 6.07 -2.84
CA ASN A 44 -2.75 7.40 -3.22
C ASN A 44 -1.36 7.33 -3.86
N PHE A 45 -0.46 6.56 -3.27
CA PHE A 45 0.88 6.33 -3.78
C PHE A 45 0.85 5.74 -5.20
N LEU A 46 0.02 4.71 -5.45
CA LEU A 46 -0.12 4.12 -6.79
C LEU A 46 -0.71 5.09 -7.80
N GLN A 47 -1.66 5.94 -7.38
CA GLN A 47 -2.28 6.94 -8.23
C GLN A 47 -1.29 8.04 -8.63
N GLU A 48 -0.53 8.57 -7.67
CA GLU A 48 0.55 9.54 -7.92
C GLU A 48 1.58 8.96 -8.90
N ARG A 49 1.97 7.70 -8.70
CA ARG A 49 2.92 7.03 -9.59
C ARG A 49 2.39 6.84 -11.00
N LEU A 50 1.10 6.54 -11.14
CA LEU A 50 0.47 6.43 -12.45
C LEU A 50 0.46 7.78 -13.18
N ILE A 51 0.17 8.87 -12.46
CA ILE A 51 0.19 10.22 -13.03
C ILE A 51 1.59 10.60 -13.49
N GLU A 52 2.61 10.36 -12.67
CA GLU A 52 4.02 10.63 -13.00
C GLU A 52 4.48 9.82 -14.22
N GLN A 53 4.09 8.54 -14.31
CA GLN A 53 4.38 7.68 -15.46
C GLN A 53 3.74 8.21 -16.75
N LEU A 54 2.48 8.63 -16.68
CA LEU A 54 1.76 9.16 -17.84
C LEU A 54 2.32 10.51 -18.30
N ASP A 55 2.70 11.41 -17.38
CA ASP A 55 3.37 12.68 -17.73
C ASP A 55 4.70 12.43 -18.44
N TYR A 56 5.49 11.49 -17.90
CA TYR A 56 6.76 11.08 -18.51
C TYR A 56 6.55 10.54 -19.92
N GLU A 57 5.66 9.56 -20.10
CA GLU A 57 5.38 8.95 -21.41
C GLU A 57 4.94 10.01 -22.43
N GLN A 58 3.98 10.85 -22.05
CA GLN A 58 3.47 11.90 -22.93
C GLN A 58 4.57 12.88 -23.38
N ARG A 59 5.44 13.31 -22.46
CA ARG A 59 6.53 14.24 -22.77
C ARG A 59 7.66 13.56 -23.55
N SER A 60 7.97 12.32 -23.22
CA SER A 60 8.95 11.49 -23.92
C SER A 60 8.55 11.33 -25.38
N ASP A 61 7.30 10.94 -25.64
CA ASP A 61 6.76 10.76 -26.99
C ASP A 61 6.81 12.07 -27.80
N GLN A 62 6.45 13.20 -27.19
CA GLN A 62 6.53 14.51 -27.85
C GLN A 62 7.95 14.89 -28.26
N ILE A 63 8.94 14.64 -27.39
CA ILE A 63 10.34 14.91 -27.69
C ILE A 63 10.85 13.97 -28.78
N GLU A 64 10.53 12.69 -28.71
CA GLU A 64 10.95 11.69 -29.70
C GLU A 64 10.35 11.93 -31.09
N ASP A 65 9.08 12.34 -31.15
CA ASP A 65 8.40 12.74 -32.39
C ASP A 65 9.05 13.98 -33.00
N GLU A 66 9.38 14.98 -32.18
CA GLU A 66 10.04 16.19 -32.66
C GLU A 66 11.46 15.90 -33.15
N ILE A 67 12.26 15.13 -32.41
CA ILE A 67 13.57 14.67 -32.86
C ILE A 67 13.46 13.94 -34.20
N SER A 68 12.48 13.06 -34.36
CA SER A 68 12.24 12.32 -35.60
C SER A 68 11.89 13.26 -36.76
N ARG A 69 11.03 14.26 -36.52
CA ARG A 69 10.63 15.26 -37.51
C ARG A 69 11.83 16.12 -37.94
N LEU A 70 12.60 16.64 -37.00
CA LEU A 70 13.78 17.48 -37.28
C LEU A 70 14.87 16.68 -38.00
N THR A 71 15.10 15.43 -37.60
CA THR A 71 16.06 14.53 -38.28
C THR A 71 15.69 14.31 -39.74
N ARG A 72 14.40 14.08 -40.04
CA ARG A 72 13.93 13.94 -41.43
C ARG A 72 14.14 15.22 -42.23
N ARG A 73 13.89 16.39 -41.61
CA ARG A 73 14.10 17.69 -42.26
C ARG A 73 15.57 17.96 -42.55
N LEU A 74 16.47 17.64 -41.62
CA LEU A 74 17.92 17.76 -41.83
C LEU A 74 18.39 16.90 -43.00
N LYS A 75 17.98 15.63 -43.07
CA LYS A 75 18.30 14.74 -44.20
C LYS A 75 17.83 15.29 -45.55
N PHE A 76 16.66 15.91 -45.58
CA PHE A 76 16.15 16.58 -46.77
C PHE A 76 17.02 17.78 -47.15
N ILE A 77 17.38 18.63 -46.18
CA ILE A 77 18.24 19.79 -46.42
C ILE A 77 19.63 19.37 -46.93
N ASP A 78 20.23 18.35 -46.31
CA ASP A 78 21.52 17.80 -46.73
C ASP A 78 21.46 17.32 -48.19
N SER A 79 20.39 16.58 -48.55
CA SER A 79 20.17 16.10 -49.92
C SER A 79 19.97 17.25 -50.92
N ALA A 80 19.25 18.30 -50.52
CA ALA A 80 18.99 19.47 -51.36
C ALA A 80 20.28 20.29 -51.61
N ILE A 81 21.08 20.50 -50.57
CA ILE A 81 22.38 21.17 -50.67
C ILE A 81 23.31 20.38 -51.61
N ASP A 82 23.39 19.06 -51.45
CA ASP A 82 24.19 18.19 -52.30
C ASP A 82 23.76 18.27 -53.78
N TYR A 83 22.46 18.28 -54.04
CA TYR A 83 21.92 18.43 -55.39
C TYR A 83 22.27 19.79 -55.99
N GLU A 84 22.06 20.89 -55.27
CA GLU A 84 22.40 22.23 -55.75
C GLU A 84 23.90 22.37 -56.04
N ASN A 85 24.76 21.83 -55.17
CA ASN A 85 26.21 21.84 -55.35
C ASN A 85 26.63 21.08 -56.62
N ARG A 86 25.98 19.97 -56.96
CA ARG A 86 26.25 19.21 -58.19
C ARG A 86 25.80 19.94 -59.46
N HIS A 87 24.80 20.81 -59.35
CA HIS A 87 24.17 21.47 -60.49
C HIS A 87 24.47 22.99 -60.57
N ASN A 88 25.38 23.52 -59.74
CA ASN A 88 25.82 24.93 -59.73
C ASN A 88 24.68 25.98 -59.62
N PHE A 89 23.56 25.64 -58.96
CA PHE A 89 22.52 26.62 -58.63
C PHE A 89 22.99 27.47 -57.44
N GLY A 90 23.44 28.70 -57.67
CA GLY A 90 24.08 29.57 -56.66
C GLY A 90 23.19 30.13 -55.53
N LYS A 91 22.45 29.29 -54.77
CA LYS A 91 21.55 29.74 -53.68
C LYS A 91 21.63 28.92 -52.38
N THR A 92 22.82 28.72 -51.80
CA THR A 92 22.99 27.89 -50.59
C THR A 92 22.71 28.55 -49.22
N ASN A 93 22.51 29.87 -49.13
CA ASN A 93 22.59 30.56 -47.81
C ASN A 93 21.40 30.28 -46.88
N ALA A 94 20.18 30.15 -47.40
CA ALA A 94 18.99 29.91 -46.57
C ALA A 94 18.96 28.49 -45.99
N LEU A 95 19.28 27.47 -46.81
CA LEU A 95 19.30 26.07 -46.39
C LEU A 95 20.41 25.79 -45.38
N LYS A 96 21.59 26.41 -45.52
CA LYS A 96 22.68 26.28 -44.55
C LYS A 96 22.30 26.87 -43.19
N SER A 97 21.67 28.05 -43.17
CA SER A 97 21.20 28.67 -41.93
C SER A 97 20.08 27.87 -41.26
N GLU A 98 19.13 27.33 -42.04
CA GLU A 98 18.11 26.42 -41.52
C GLU A 98 18.76 25.16 -40.91
N ARG A 99 19.73 24.56 -41.61
CA ARG A 99 20.46 23.37 -41.14
C ARG A 99 21.11 23.60 -39.78
N GLU A 100 21.88 24.67 -39.61
CA GLU A 100 22.54 25.02 -38.34
C GLU A 100 21.53 25.22 -37.20
N THR A 101 20.42 25.90 -37.49
CA THR A 101 19.35 26.13 -36.50
C THR A 101 18.72 24.81 -36.07
N LEU A 102 18.44 23.91 -37.02
CA LEU A 102 17.85 22.62 -36.75
C LEU A 102 18.81 21.67 -36.01
N GLU A 103 20.11 21.69 -36.31
CA GLU A 103 21.12 20.94 -35.58
C GLU A 103 21.17 21.35 -34.12
N LYS A 104 21.19 22.66 -33.85
CA LYS A 104 21.18 23.18 -32.48
C LYS A 104 19.92 22.75 -31.72
N LYS A 105 18.74 22.91 -32.34
CA LYS A 105 17.47 22.50 -31.71
C LYS A 105 17.41 21.00 -31.43
N LEU A 106 17.98 20.18 -32.32
CA LEU A 106 18.01 18.74 -32.16
C LEU A 106 18.92 18.31 -31.01
N GLU A 107 20.03 19.01 -30.80
CA GLU A 107 20.90 18.77 -29.65
C GLU A 107 20.22 19.15 -28.34
N GLU A 108 19.55 20.31 -28.29
CA GLU A 108 18.77 20.75 -27.12
C GLU A 108 17.69 19.72 -26.74
N LEU A 109 16.95 19.18 -27.73
CA LEU A 109 15.93 18.16 -27.49
C LEU A 109 16.50 16.82 -27.00
N LYS A 110 17.68 16.41 -27.50
CA LYS A 110 18.35 15.20 -27.01
C LYS A 110 18.78 15.37 -25.55
N GLU A 111 19.31 16.53 -25.19
CA GLU A 111 19.68 16.84 -23.81
C GLU A 111 18.43 16.87 -22.91
N GLU A 112 17.34 17.48 -23.38
CA GLU A 112 16.06 17.48 -22.68
C GLU A 112 15.57 16.05 -22.42
N LYS A 113 15.64 15.16 -23.42
CA LYS A 113 15.27 13.75 -23.28
C LYS A 113 16.10 13.02 -22.22
N ILE A 114 17.42 13.20 -22.25
CA ILE A 114 18.33 12.59 -21.26
C ILE A 114 17.97 13.07 -19.85
N ASN A 115 17.69 14.36 -19.69
CA ASN A 115 17.32 14.93 -18.41
C ASN A 115 15.95 14.42 -17.92
N LEU A 116 14.98 14.30 -18.84
CA LEU A 116 13.67 13.73 -18.55
C LEU A 116 13.80 12.28 -18.08
N ASP A 117 14.55 11.45 -18.81
CA ASP A 117 14.79 10.04 -18.49
C ASP A 117 15.49 9.88 -17.13
N ALA A 118 16.53 10.68 -16.88
CA ALA A 118 17.23 10.68 -15.59
C ALA A 118 16.35 11.18 -14.44
N GLY A 119 15.46 12.15 -14.70
CA GLY A 119 14.44 12.60 -13.75
C GLY A 119 13.49 11.48 -13.37
N HIS A 120 12.87 10.85 -14.38
CA HIS A 120 11.91 9.77 -14.20
C HIS A 120 12.52 8.57 -13.46
N GLN A 121 13.73 8.13 -13.84
CA GLN A 121 14.41 7.03 -13.14
C GLN A 121 14.68 7.34 -11.66
N ARG A 122 15.02 8.59 -11.33
CA ARG A 122 15.21 9.00 -9.93
C ARG A 122 13.90 8.93 -9.14
N GLU A 123 12.80 9.42 -9.69
CA GLU A 123 11.50 9.35 -9.01
C GLU A 123 11.04 7.90 -8.81
N MET A 124 11.19 7.04 -9.83
CA MET A 124 10.83 5.63 -9.73
C MET A 124 11.69 4.85 -8.72
N THR A 125 12.92 5.29 -8.46
CA THR A 125 13.84 4.63 -7.53
C THR A 125 13.57 4.97 -6.06
N LYS A 126 13.10 6.18 -5.74
CA LYS A 126 12.74 6.59 -4.35
C LYS A 126 11.67 5.70 -3.72
N SER A 127 10.90 5.01 -4.54
CA SER A 127 9.72 4.23 -4.16
C SER A 127 10.01 2.77 -3.76
N ARG A 128 11.25 2.28 -3.88
CA ARG A 128 11.52 0.83 -3.73
C ARG A 128 11.30 0.32 -2.30
N ILE A 129 10.23 -0.46 -2.18
CA ILE A 129 9.83 -1.37 -1.11
C ILE A 129 9.32 -0.65 0.13
N SER A 130 7.99 -0.56 0.16
CA SER A 130 7.22 0.09 1.21
C SER A 130 7.39 -0.62 2.56
N PRO A 131 7.87 0.06 3.61
CA PRO A 131 7.79 -0.40 5.00
C PRO A 131 6.36 -0.82 5.42
N LEU A 132 5.35 -0.41 4.65
CA LEU A 132 3.94 -0.74 4.85
C LEU A 132 3.63 -2.24 4.62
N CYS A 133 4.45 -2.99 3.88
CA CYS A 133 4.21 -4.43 3.64
C CYS A 133 4.54 -5.29 4.87
N GLU A 134 5.65 -4.99 5.56
CA GLU A 134 5.98 -5.67 6.83
C GLU A 134 5.03 -5.24 7.94
N LEU A 135 4.66 -3.95 7.96
CA LEU A 135 3.72 -3.41 8.92
C LEU A 135 2.33 -4.02 8.75
N SER A 136 1.81 -4.13 7.53
CA SER A 136 0.49 -4.75 7.27
C SER A 136 0.46 -6.22 7.65
N LYS A 137 1.53 -6.99 7.36
CA LYS A 137 1.66 -8.38 7.78
C LYS A 137 1.55 -8.52 9.30
N LYS A 138 2.28 -7.68 10.06
CA LYS A 138 2.24 -7.69 11.52
C LYS A 138 0.83 -7.43 12.08
N HIS A 139 0.08 -6.50 11.48
CA HIS A 139 -1.30 -6.22 11.90
C HIS A 139 -2.25 -7.39 11.57
N LEU A 140 -2.09 -8.04 10.41
CA LEU A 140 -2.86 -9.23 10.05
C LEU A 140 -2.58 -10.41 10.98
N ASP A 141 -1.30 -10.64 11.33
CA ASP A 141 -0.90 -11.68 12.27
C ASP A 141 -1.52 -11.44 13.66
N LEU A 142 -1.57 -10.18 14.12
CA LEU A 142 -2.19 -9.82 15.40
C LEU A 142 -3.71 -10.06 15.38
N ILE A 143 -4.40 -9.64 14.32
CA ILE A 143 -5.85 -9.88 14.16
C ILE A 143 -6.15 -11.38 14.19
N ASN A 144 -5.34 -12.20 13.50
CA ASN A 144 -5.51 -13.65 13.52
C ASN A 144 -5.32 -14.24 14.92
N ALA A 145 -4.31 -13.78 15.66
CA ALA A 145 -4.09 -14.20 17.04
C ALA A 145 -5.26 -13.81 17.97
N THR A 146 -5.81 -12.60 17.82
CA THR A 146 -6.97 -12.16 18.60
C THR A 146 -8.23 -12.97 18.29
N ASN A 147 -8.49 -13.27 17.01
CA ASN A 147 -9.64 -14.11 16.62
C ASN A 147 -9.59 -15.50 17.25
N VAL A 148 -8.44 -16.17 17.16
CA VAL A 148 -8.24 -17.49 17.79
C VAL A 148 -8.42 -17.42 19.31
N ALA A 149 -7.92 -16.36 19.95
CA ALA A 149 -8.10 -16.16 21.40
C ALA A 149 -9.57 -15.91 21.78
N SER A 150 -10.30 -15.14 20.96
CA SER A 150 -11.72 -14.81 21.15
C SER A 150 -12.62 -16.05 21.06
N GLU A 151 -12.42 -16.90 20.04
CA GLU A 151 -13.14 -18.17 19.90
C GLU A 151 -12.96 -19.06 21.13
N LYS A 152 -11.71 -19.19 21.60
CA LYS A 152 -11.38 -20.00 22.75
C LYS A 152 -11.92 -19.43 24.07
N PHE A 153 -11.94 -18.10 24.20
CA PHE A 153 -12.55 -17.44 25.35
C PHE A 153 -14.05 -17.74 25.42
N GLN A 154 -14.75 -17.66 24.28
CA GLN A 154 -16.18 -17.92 24.20
C GLN A 154 -16.54 -19.39 24.52
N GLU A 155 -15.74 -20.34 24.02
CA GLU A 155 -15.87 -21.76 24.35
C GLU A 155 -15.78 -21.99 25.87
N LEU A 156 -14.70 -21.52 26.51
CA LEU A 156 -14.48 -21.67 27.95
C LEU A 156 -15.53 -20.94 28.79
N HIS A 157 -16.02 -19.79 28.32
CA HIS A 157 -17.08 -19.05 28.98
C HIS A 157 -18.39 -19.85 29.01
N ASN A 158 -18.75 -20.49 27.89
CA ASN A 158 -19.93 -21.34 27.79
C ASN A 158 -19.83 -22.57 28.69
N GLU A 159 -18.69 -23.27 28.67
CA GLU A 159 -18.43 -24.42 29.55
C GLU A 159 -18.55 -24.05 31.03
N THR A 160 -17.94 -22.93 31.41
CA THR A 160 -18.03 -22.38 32.76
C THR A 160 -19.48 -22.10 33.16
N GLY A 161 -20.26 -21.50 32.27
CA GLY A 161 -21.69 -21.24 32.48
C GLY A 161 -22.47 -22.53 32.71
N ALA A 162 -22.19 -23.57 31.93
CA ALA A 162 -22.80 -24.89 32.07
C ALA A 162 -22.45 -25.55 33.42
N ILE A 163 -21.19 -25.48 33.85
CA ILE A 163 -20.76 -25.97 35.17
C ILE A 163 -21.49 -25.21 36.30
N GLY A 164 -21.57 -23.88 36.19
CA GLY A 164 -22.26 -23.04 37.17
C GLY A 164 -23.75 -23.38 37.30
N ASN A 165 -24.42 -23.66 36.19
CA ASN A 165 -25.82 -24.09 36.17
C ASN A 165 -25.99 -25.49 36.77
N THR A 166 -25.06 -26.41 36.50
CA THR A 166 -25.06 -27.77 37.08
C THR A 166 -24.93 -27.71 38.61
N PHE A 167 -24.00 -26.91 39.14
CA PHE A 167 -23.86 -26.72 40.58
C PHE A 167 -25.12 -26.12 41.23
N LYS A 168 -25.76 -25.15 40.57
CA LYS A 168 -27.04 -24.60 41.05
C LYS A 168 -28.11 -25.69 41.10
N ALA A 169 -28.23 -26.51 40.06
CA ALA A 169 -29.20 -27.60 40.02
C ALA A 169 -28.96 -28.63 41.14
N ILE A 170 -27.70 -29.02 41.37
CA ILE A 170 -27.32 -29.91 42.49
C ILE A 170 -27.67 -29.27 43.84
N ALA A 171 -27.37 -27.99 44.03
CA ALA A 171 -27.69 -27.28 45.27
C ALA A 171 -29.20 -27.18 45.52
N THR A 172 -29.99 -26.94 44.47
CA THR A 172 -31.46 -26.95 44.55
C THR A 172 -31.98 -28.35 44.87
N ALA A 173 -31.49 -29.39 44.20
CA ALA A 173 -31.88 -30.78 44.47
C ALA A 173 -31.55 -31.20 45.91
N TYR A 174 -30.36 -30.82 46.39
CA TYR A 174 -29.96 -31.05 47.79
C TYR A 174 -30.89 -30.32 48.77
N SER A 175 -31.23 -29.06 48.49
CA SER A 175 -32.16 -28.27 49.33
C SER A 175 -33.53 -28.93 49.41
N GLU A 176 -34.09 -29.39 48.29
CA GLU A 176 -35.38 -30.10 48.27
C GLU A 176 -35.31 -31.45 49.00
N LEU A 177 -34.26 -32.24 48.77
CA LEU A 177 -34.04 -33.49 49.52
C LEU A 177 -33.95 -33.25 51.03
N ASN A 178 -33.24 -32.20 51.45
CA ASN A 178 -33.08 -31.85 52.85
C ASN A 178 -34.39 -31.38 53.52
N LYS A 179 -35.34 -30.82 52.75
CA LYS A 179 -36.70 -30.53 53.24
C LYS A 179 -37.56 -31.79 53.39
N CYS A 180 -37.31 -32.83 52.61
CA CYS A 180 -38.04 -34.11 52.73
C CYS A 180 -37.50 -35.00 53.85
N LEU A 181 -36.25 -34.78 54.29
CA LEU A 181 -35.54 -35.61 55.27
C LEU A 181 -35.49 -35.01 56.68
N ASN A 182 -35.88 -33.74 56.85
CA ASN A 182 -36.07 -33.07 58.15
C ASN A 182 -37.54 -32.69 58.32
#